data_AF-A0A1I1XSB2-F1
#
_entry.id   AF-A0A1I1XSB2-F1
#
_cell.length_a   1.000
_cell.length_b   1.000
_cell.length_c   1.000
_cell.angle_alpha   90.00
_cell.angle_beta   90.00
_cell.angle_gamma   90.00
#
_symmetry.space_group_name_H-M   'P 1'
#
loop_
_entity.id
_entity.type
_entity.pdbx_description
1 polymer ?
#
loop_
_entity_poly.entity_id
_entity_poly.type
_entity_poly.pdbx_seq_one_letter_code
_entity_poly.pdbx_strand_id
1 'polypeptide(L)'
;MGRLKMFSLLFGVGLVAALAPMLTGGCTQCDEFLECTTKPGLRYVECGSKQHEFNDGVSLDDEDTAWDYCFCNSSRLQCENGSSLRMCNYMTYDGSVAALFNDGTYAELTSAVAGCLEYDGCAVEIARCNYGGWYLNCARGDERVYISGAGQIFKDEKNAVDTCVARGPGGFACEPIIDDCEDLDSCALSKACSEFCSSPACFNNKNAADCIADPACRWTPQ
;
A
#
# COMPACT_ATOMS: atom_id res chain seq x y z
N MET A 1 -53.59 33.02 35.46
CA MET A 1 -54.80 32.95 34.59
C MET A 1 -54.32 33.23 33.17
N GLY A 2 -54.15 32.19 32.32
CA GLY A 2 -54.99 31.93 31.14
C GLY A 2 -54.62 32.88 29.98
N ARG A 3 -54.27 32.50 28.75
CA ARG A 3 -54.74 31.45 27.81
C ARG A 3 -53.77 31.45 26.59
N LEU A 4 -53.36 30.28 26.07
CA LEU A 4 -53.75 29.67 24.77
C LEU A 4 -53.27 30.45 23.50
N LYS A 5 -52.22 29.98 22.78
CA LYS A 5 -52.16 28.98 21.66
C LYS A 5 -52.40 29.54 20.23
N MET A 6 -51.40 29.42 19.36
CA MET A 6 -51.44 28.98 17.94
C MET A 6 -50.00 29.06 17.37
N PHE A 7 -49.25 27.99 17.10
CA PHE A 7 -49.33 26.93 16.07
C PHE A 7 -49.33 27.40 14.60
N SER A 8 -48.14 27.33 13.97
CA SER A 8 -47.88 26.92 12.58
C SER A 8 -46.37 26.65 12.46
N LEU A 9 -45.87 25.41 12.60
CA LEU A 9 -45.68 24.40 11.54
C LEU A 9 -44.87 24.89 10.34
N LEU A 10 -43.55 24.67 10.40
CA LEU A 10 -42.69 24.41 9.24
C LEU A 10 -41.81 23.21 9.59
N PHE A 11 -42.17 22.06 9.03
CA PHE A 11 -41.32 20.87 8.97
C PHE A 11 -40.20 21.16 7.96
N GLY A 12 -39.01 21.49 8.45
CA GLY A 12 -37.78 21.39 7.68
C GLY A 12 -37.07 20.13 8.11
N VAL A 13 -37.25 19.04 7.38
CA VAL A 13 -36.40 17.85 7.49
C VAL A 13 -35.08 18.21 6.85
N GLY A 14 -34.21 18.86 7.62
CA GLY A 14 -32.81 19.03 7.26
C GLY A 14 -32.13 17.68 7.46
N LEU A 15 -31.78 17.02 6.35
CA LEU A 15 -30.77 15.97 6.35
C LEU A 15 -29.55 16.53 7.11
N VAL A 16 -29.30 16.00 8.30
CA VAL A 16 -27.98 16.11 8.91
C VAL A 16 -27.11 15.17 8.09
N ALA A 17 -26.52 15.69 7.02
CA ALA A 17 -25.36 15.07 6.43
C ALA A 17 -24.35 14.97 7.57
N ALA A 18 -24.07 13.75 8.01
CA ALA A 18 -22.96 13.47 8.90
C ALA A 18 -21.71 13.90 8.15
N LEU A 19 -21.26 15.14 8.41
CA LEU A 19 -19.90 15.54 8.12
C LEU A 19 -19.03 14.55 8.88
N ALA A 20 -18.36 13.66 8.13
CA ALA A 20 -17.22 12.94 8.66
C ALA A 20 -16.30 13.97 9.33
N PRO A 21 -15.80 13.71 10.56
CA PRO A 21 -14.93 14.65 11.23
C PRO A 21 -13.72 14.92 10.33
N MET A 22 -13.59 16.18 9.89
CA MET A 22 -12.35 16.67 9.30
C MET A 22 -11.27 16.52 10.36
N LEU A 23 -10.34 15.60 10.13
CA LEU A 23 -9.17 15.38 10.98
C LEU A 23 -8.38 16.69 11.07
N THR A 24 -8.25 17.23 12.28
CA THR A 24 -7.62 18.53 12.58
C THR A 24 -6.10 18.42 12.73
N GLY A 25 -5.44 17.79 11.77
CA GLY A 25 -3.99 17.79 11.62
C GLY A 25 -3.72 17.97 10.13
N GLY A 26 -3.74 19.21 9.66
CA GLY A 26 -3.56 19.53 8.25
C GLY A 26 -2.34 20.42 8.13
N CYS A 27 -1.26 19.86 7.64
CA CYS A 27 -0.07 20.60 7.27
C CYS A 27 -0.39 21.85 6.43
N THR A 28 0.21 22.97 6.82
CA THR A 28 -0.02 24.28 6.17
C THR A 28 0.86 24.50 4.94
N GLN A 29 1.98 23.76 4.84
CA GLN A 29 2.80 23.60 3.65
C GLN A 29 3.18 22.12 3.55
N CYS A 30 2.76 21.51 2.45
CA CYS A 30 2.94 20.11 2.13
C CYS A 30 3.83 20.00 0.90
N ASP A 31 4.83 19.13 0.95
CA ASP A 31 5.47 18.64 -0.27
C ASP A 31 4.53 17.70 -1.05
N GLU A 32 5.02 17.17 -2.18
CA GLU A 32 4.29 16.16 -2.95
C GLU A 32 4.08 14.90 -2.10
N PHE A 33 2.89 14.30 -2.20
CA PHE A 33 2.59 13.07 -1.46
C PHE A 33 3.42 11.91 -1.99
N LEU A 34 3.95 11.11 -1.06
CA LEU A 34 4.68 9.89 -1.39
C LEU A 34 3.84 8.66 -1.06
N GLU A 35 3.77 7.72 -2.02
CA GLU A 35 3.02 6.48 -1.84
C GLU A 35 3.81 5.46 -1.03
N CYS A 36 3.17 4.94 0.01
CA CYS A 36 3.71 3.90 0.87
C CYS A 36 3.43 2.51 0.31
N THR A 37 4.32 1.57 0.61
CA THR A 37 4.26 0.20 0.11
C THR A 37 3.81 -0.80 1.17
N THR A 38 3.65 -0.35 2.42
CA THR A 38 3.24 -1.20 3.56
C THR A 38 1.74 -1.44 3.61
N LYS A 39 0.95 -0.51 3.07
CA LYS A 39 -0.52 -0.58 3.01
C LYS A 39 -1.01 0.05 1.70
N PRO A 40 -1.98 -0.59 1.01
CA PRO A 40 -2.54 -0.02 -0.21
C PRO A 40 -3.16 1.36 0.03
N GLY A 41 -2.82 2.32 -0.82
CA GLY A 41 -3.35 3.69 -0.74
C GLY A 41 -2.87 4.48 0.47
N LEU A 42 -1.98 3.93 1.30
CA LEU A 42 -1.30 4.70 2.33
C LEU A 42 -0.34 5.65 1.63
N ARG A 43 -0.43 6.92 2.00
CA ARG A 43 0.41 7.99 1.49
C ARG A 43 0.83 8.85 2.66
N TYR A 44 2.02 9.41 2.57
CA TYR A 44 2.44 10.42 3.52
C TYR A 44 2.87 11.69 2.82
N VAL A 45 2.93 12.75 3.61
CA VAL A 45 3.48 14.02 3.23
C VAL A 45 4.43 14.50 4.30
N GLU A 46 5.53 15.10 3.87
CA GLU A 46 6.43 15.83 4.75
C GLU A 46 5.93 17.27 4.91
N CYS A 47 5.86 17.71 6.16
CA CYS A 47 5.25 18.95 6.57
C CYS A 47 6.23 19.77 7.38
N GLY A 48 6.83 20.76 6.73
CA GLY A 48 8.00 21.44 7.29
C GLY A 48 9.15 20.45 7.49
N SER A 49 10.08 20.75 8.39
CA SER A 49 11.38 20.04 8.42
C SER A 49 11.39 18.68 9.13
N LYS A 50 10.28 18.23 9.74
CA LYS A 50 10.29 17.05 10.65
C LYS A 50 8.98 16.26 10.79
N GLN A 51 7.85 16.79 10.32
CA GLN A 51 6.56 16.15 10.57
C GLN A 51 6.12 15.37 9.34
N HIS A 52 5.77 14.10 9.52
CA HIS A 52 5.29 13.21 8.46
C HIS A 52 3.84 12.85 8.76
N GLU A 53 2.90 13.35 7.96
CA GLU A 53 1.47 13.08 8.11
C GLU A 53 1.01 12.03 7.10
N PHE A 54 0.31 11.02 7.60
CA PHE A 54 -0.24 9.92 6.82
C PHE A 54 -1.74 10.13 6.59
N ASN A 55 -2.23 9.73 5.42
CA ASN A 55 -3.65 9.82 5.09
C ASN A 55 -4.57 8.90 5.90
N ASP A 56 -4.01 8.04 6.76
CA ASP A 56 -4.75 7.25 7.76
C ASP A 56 -4.85 7.93 9.14
N GLY A 57 -4.35 9.17 9.25
CA GLY A 57 -4.41 10.00 10.46
C GLY A 57 -3.22 9.82 11.41
N VAL A 58 -2.23 8.99 11.06
CA VAL A 58 -0.96 8.90 11.80
C VAL A 58 -0.08 10.11 11.51
N SER A 59 0.60 10.64 12.54
CA SER A 59 1.61 11.70 12.40
C SER A 59 2.87 11.28 13.15
N LEU A 60 4.03 11.41 12.50
CA LEU A 60 5.33 10.99 13.03
C LEU A 60 6.36 12.12 12.89
N ASP A 61 7.06 12.44 13.98
CA ASP A 61 8.05 13.53 14.03
C ASP A 61 9.49 13.05 13.76
N ASP A 62 9.67 11.75 13.54
CA ASP A 62 10.94 11.08 13.34
C ASP A 62 10.95 10.45 11.94
N GLU A 63 11.92 10.85 11.13
CA GLU A 63 12.05 10.43 9.73
C GLU A 63 12.21 8.91 9.62
N ASP A 64 13.07 8.31 10.46
CA ASP A 64 13.29 6.86 10.47
C ASP A 64 12.01 6.09 10.80
N THR A 65 11.23 6.58 11.78
CA THR A 65 9.95 5.98 12.16
C THR A 65 8.90 6.14 11.06
N ALA A 66 8.85 7.29 10.39
CA ALA A 66 7.96 7.52 9.25
C ALA A 66 8.32 6.60 8.08
N TRP A 67 9.61 6.45 7.80
CA TRP A 67 10.15 5.53 6.81
C TRP A 67 9.80 4.08 7.12
N ASP A 68 10.01 3.64 8.37
CA ASP A 68 9.64 2.31 8.83
C ASP A 68 8.14 2.05 8.64
N TYR A 69 7.30 3.03 8.99
CA TYR A 69 5.85 2.93 8.86
C TYR A 69 5.41 2.85 7.39
N CYS A 70 6.05 3.63 6.52
CA CYS A 70 5.70 3.74 5.11
C CYS A 70 6.21 2.57 4.24
N PHE A 71 7.36 1.99 4.61
CA PHE A 71 8.04 1.02 3.74
C PHE A 71 8.39 -0.31 4.40
N CYS A 72 8.68 -0.33 5.70
CA CYS A 72 9.11 -1.56 6.37
C CYS A 72 7.95 -2.38 6.92
N ASN A 73 6.85 -1.72 7.29
CA ASN A 73 5.80 -2.30 8.12
C ASN A 73 6.43 -2.84 9.43
N SER A 74 5.64 -3.30 10.38
CA SER A 74 6.16 -3.87 11.64
C SER A 74 6.90 -5.22 11.46
N SER A 75 7.23 -5.60 10.24
CA SER A 75 7.82 -6.88 9.85
C SER A 75 9.28 -6.99 10.29
N ARG A 76 9.51 -7.79 11.32
CA ARG A 76 10.83 -8.06 11.86
C ARG A 76 11.14 -9.54 11.75
N LEU A 77 12.31 -9.84 11.20
CA LEU A 77 12.89 -11.16 11.21
C LEU A 77 13.94 -11.22 12.30
N GLN A 78 13.95 -12.31 13.07
CA GLN A 78 14.99 -12.56 14.07
C GLN A 78 16.06 -13.45 13.44
N CYS A 79 17.30 -12.97 13.42
CA CYS A 79 18.43 -13.69 12.85
C CYS A 79 18.98 -14.74 13.82
N GLU A 80 19.63 -15.77 13.28
CA GLU A 80 20.26 -16.84 14.07
C GLU A 80 21.36 -16.29 15.00
N ASN A 81 22.05 -15.22 14.57
CA ASN A 81 23.07 -14.53 15.36
C ASN A 81 22.52 -13.60 16.47
N GLY A 82 21.19 -13.55 16.66
CA GLY A 82 20.54 -12.72 17.67
C GLY A 82 20.25 -11.27 17.25
N SER A 83 20.72 -10.83 16.09
CA SER A 83 20.29 -9.55 15.50
C SER A 83 18.86 -9.64 14.94
N SER A 84 18.24 -8.50 14.63
CA SER A 84 16.95 -8.47 13.95
C SER A 84 17.02 -7.57 12.72
N LEU A 85 16.31 -8.02 11.69
CA LEU A 85 16.23 -7.43 10.38
C LEU A 85 14.82 -6.89 10.16
N ARG A 86 14.71 -5.61 9.82
CA ARG A 86 13.48 -5.00 9.30
C ARG A 86 13.38 -5.30 7.81
N MET A 87 12.27 -5.87 7.41
CA MET A 87 12.01 -6.30 6.03
C MET A 87 11.28 -5.18 5.31
N CYS A 88 11.98 -4.43 4.48
CA CYS A 88 11.40 -3.25 3.86
C CYS A 88 11.06 -3.45 2.40
N ASN A 89 9.93 -2.90 2.01
CA ASN A 89 9.39 -2.95 0.67
C ASN A 89 9.53 -1.60 -0.03
N TYR A 90 10.66 -0.91 0.14
CA TYR A 90 10.95 0.24 -0.72
C TYR A 90 11.90 -0.18 -1.82
N MET A 91 11.63 0.31 -3.02
CA MET A 91 12.59 0.24 -4.09
C MET A 91 13.64 1.32 -3.83
N THR A 92 14.91 0.93 -3.76
CA THR A 92 15.99 1.90 -3.91
C THR A 92 15.98 2.43 -5.34
N TYR A 93 16.77 3.47 -5.63
CA TYR A 93 16.82 4.10 -6.96
C TYR A 93 17.16 3.12 -8.10
N ASP A 94 17.78 1.97 -7.79
CA ASP A 94 18.12 0.92 -8.77
C ASP A 94 17.03 -0.15 -8.96
N GLY A 95 15.90 -0.03 -8.27
CA GLY A 95 14.78 -0.98 -8.35
C GLY A 95 14.91 -2.20 -7.43
N SER A 96 15.95 -2.28 -6.59
CA SER A 96 16.11 -3.34 -5.60
C SER A 96 15.30 -3.10 -4.32
N VAL A 97 14.81 -4.19 -3.73
CA VAL A 97 14.17 -4.20 -2.41
C VAL A 97 15.25 -4.32 -1.33
N ALA A 98 15.24 -3.42 -0.35
CA ALA A 98 16.26 -3.36 0.70
C ALA A 98 15.76 -3.88 2.05
N ALA A 99 16.68 -4.41 2.86
CA ALA A 99 16.46 -4.70 4.26
C ALA A 99 17.33 -3.80 5.14
N LEU A 100 16.83 -3.50 6.34
CA LEU A 100 17.46 -2.60 7.29
C LEU A 100 17.74 -3.35 8.60
N PHE A 101 19.01 -3.41 8.99
CA PHE A 101 19.39 -3.95 10.28
C PHE A 101 19.04 -2.95 11.40
N ASN A 102 18.93 -3.47 12.63
CA ASN A 102 18.65 -2.64 13.81
C ASN A 102 19.75 -1.60 14.12
N ASP A 103 20.96 -1.78 13.59
CA ASP A 103 22.08 -0.83 13.75
C ASP A 103 22.07 0.31 12.70
N GLY A 104 21.03 0.35 11.85
CA GLY A 104 20.87 1.37 10.81
C GLY A 104 21.57 1.04 9.49
N THR A 105 22.24 -0.11 9.37
CA THR A 105 22.84 -0.53 8.09
C THR A 105 21.82 -1.13 7.12
N TYR A 106 21.96 -0.75 5.85
CA TYR A 106 21.14 -1.27 4.75
C TYR A 106 21.87 -2.36 3.98
N ALA A 107 21.10 -3.34 3.50
CA ALA A 107 21.58 -4.38 2.60
C ALA A 107 20.49 -4.80 1.62
N GLU A 108 20.89 -5.47 0.54
CA GLU A 108 19.94 -6.13 -0.37
C GLU A 108 19.12 -7.16 0.43
N LEU A 109 17.78 -7.14 0.28
CA LEU A 109 16.87 -7.95 1.08
C LEU A 109 17.18 -9.46 1.02
N THR A 110 17.42 -9.99 -0.18
CA THR A 110 17.75 -11.40 -0.42
C THR A 110 19.00 -11.83 0.34
N SER A 111 20.10 -11.09 0.16
CA SER A 111 21.39 -11.32 0.78
C SER A 111 21.33 -11.16 2.30
N ALA A 112 20.62 -10.13 2.78
CA ALA A 112 20.43 -9.87 4.20
C ALA A 112 19.65 -11.00 4.89
N VAL A 113 18.54 -11.46 4.30
CA VAL A 113 17.74 -12.55 4.86
C VAL A 113 18.47 -13.90 4.79
N ALA A 114 19.15 -14.18 3.67
CA ALA A 114 19.94 -15.39 3.53
C ALA A 114 21.03 -15.46 4.60
N GLY A 115 21.79 -14.38 4.82
CA GLY A 115 22.80 -14.32 5.89
C GLY A 115 22.19 -14.34 7.30
N CYS A 116 21.07 -13.65 7.50
CA CYS A 116 20.35 -13.58 8.78
C CYS A 116 19.87 -14.95 9.27
N LEU A 117 19.40 -15.79 8.34
CA LEU A 117 18.87 -17.12 8.62
C LEU A 117 19.77 -18.26 8.11
N GLU A 118 21.05 -17.99 7.82
CA GLU A 118 22.04 -18.96 7.32
C GLU A 118 21.55 -19.85 6.15
N TYR A 119 20.80 -19.29 5.19
CA TYR A 119 20.45 -19.95 3.92
C TYR A 119 21.53 -19.70 2.85
N ASP A 120 21.63 -20.58 1.85
CA ASP A 120 22.57 -20.44 0.73
C ASP A 120 22.23 -19.24 -0.17
N GLY A 121 20.94 -18.88 -0.21
CA GLY A 121 20.44 -17.73 -0.94
C GLY A 121 18.93 -17.62 -0.85
N CYS A 122 18.43 -16.43 -1.19
CA CYS A 122 17.01 -16.13 -1.30
C CYS A 122 16.75 -15.38 -2.62
N ALA A 123 15.57 -15.56 -3.21
CA ALA A 123 15.10 -14.78 -4.34
C ALA A 123 13.80 -14.05 -3.96
N VAL A 124 13.66 -12.78 -4.35
CA VAL A 124 12.41 -12.03 -4.20
C VAL A 124 11.43 -12.46 -5.28
N GLU A 125 10.23 -12.87 -4.87
CA GLU A 125 9.12 -13.24 -5.74
C GLU A 125 8.02 -12.18 -5.62
N ILE A 126 7.81 -11.43 -6.70
CA ILE A 126 6.78 -10.38 -6.80
C ILE A 126 5.65 -10.75 -7.77
N ALA A 127 5.92 -11.62 -8.75
CA ALA A 127 5.02 -11.85 -9.89
C ALA A 127 3.67 -12.47 -9.50
N ARG A 128 3.59 -13.08 -8.31
CA ARG A 128 2.38 -13.73 -7.77
C ARG A 128 1.72 -12.94 -6.65
N CYS A 129 2.24 -11.77 -6.32
CA CYS A 129 1.76 -10.94 -5.22
C CYS A 129 1.04 -9.69 -5.73
N ASN A 130 0.19 -9.10 -4.89
CA ASN A 130 -0.48 -7.83 -5.19
C ASN A 130 0.14 -6.70 -4.34
N TYR A 131 -0.04 -5.44 -4.76
CA TYR A 131 0.31 -4.23 -3.97
C TYR A 131 1.78 -4.09 -3.57
N GLY A 132 2.71 -4.36 -4.48
CA GLY A 132 4.12 -4.39 -4.13
C GLY A 132 4.46 -5.50 -3.12
N GLY A 133 3.51 -6.34 -2.72
CA GLY A 133 3.76 -7.48 -1.86
C GLY A 133 4.80 -8.40 -2.49
N TRP A 134 5.51 -9.10 -1.63
CA TRP A 134 6.55 -10.04 -2.04
C TRP A 134 6.65 -11.17 -1.02
N TYR A 135 7.26 -12.26 -1.44
CA TYR A 135 7.84 -13.26 -0.54
C TYR A 135 9.24 -13.61 -1.03
N LEU A 136 10.06 -14.17 -0.14
CA LEU A 136 11.36 -14.70 -0.47
C LEU A 136 11.27 -16.21 -0.65
N ASN A 137 11.94 -16.72 -1.66
CA ASN A 137 12.16 -18.14 -1.90
C ASN A 137 13.60 -18.48 -1.50
N CYS A 138 13.80 -19.04 -0.32
CA CYS A 138 15.11 -19.30 0.27
C CYS A 138 15.46 -20.80 0.24
N ALA A 139 16.73 -21.12 0.00
CA ALA A 139 17.21 -22.50 -0.09
C ALA A 139 18.45 -22.75 0.77
N ARG A 140 18.52 -23.93 1.41
CA ARG A 140 19.68 -24.45 2.16
C ARG A 140 19.84 -25.92 1.80
N GLY A 141 20.75 -26.24 0.87
CA GLY A 141 20.83 -27.55 0.23
C GLY A 141 19.50 -27.94 -0.44
N ASP A 142 18.91 -29.06 -0.02
CA ASP A 142 17.61 -29.53 -0.53
C ASP A 142 16.40 -28.91 0.20
N GLU A 143 16.63 -28.19 1.31
CA GLU A 143 15.57 -27.51 2.03
C GLU A 143 15.19 -26.21 1.32
N ARG A 144 13.87 -25.98 1.18
CA ARG A 144 13.31 -24.75 0.64
C ARG A 144 12.24 -24.22 1.59
N VAL A 145 12.34 -22.92 1.88
CA VAL A 145 11.34 -22.19 2.65
C VAL A 145 10.93 -20.92 1.93
N TYR A 146 9.76 -20.42 2.30
CA TYR A 146 9.18 -19.21 1.76
C TYR A 146 8.94 -18.22 2.89
N ILE A 147 9.42 -16.99 2.75
CA ILE A 147 9.36 -16.00 3.82
C ILE A 147 8.53 -14.81 3.34
N SER A 148 7.40 -14.54 3.98
CA SER A 148 6.56 -13.41 3.58
C SER A 148 7.20 -12.07 3.94
N GLY A 149 6.72 -10.98 3.33
CA GLY A 149 7.06 -9.62 3.75
C GLY A 149 6.74 -9.30 5.22
N ALA A 150 5.98 -10.15 5.92
CA ALA A 150 5.73 -10.08 7.37
C ALA A 150 6.76 -10.83 8.23
N GLY A 151 7.77 -11.46 7.61
CA GLY A 151 8.78 -12.29 8.30
C GLY A 151 8.29 -13.68 8.69
N GLN A 152 7.12 -14.11 8.21
CA GLN A 152 6.60 -15.45 8.50
C GLN A 152 7.25 -16.48 7.57
N ILE A 153 7.72 -17.59 8.15
CA ILE A 153 8.39 -18.66 7.42
C ILE A 153 7.39 -19.80 7.13
N PHE A 154 7.32 -20.22 5.87
CA PHE A 154 6.46 -21.27 5.35
C PHE A 154 7.26 -22.37 4.65
N LYS A 155 6.78 -23.61 4.74
CA LYS A 155 7.33 -24.75 3.96
C LYS A 155 6.62 -24.95 2.62
N ASP A 156 5.45 -24.35 2.45
CA ASP A 156 4.63 -24.42 1.23
C ASP A 156 4.53 -23.02 0.62
N GLU A 157 4.86 -22.91 -0.67
CA GLU A 157 4.81 -21.67 -1.44
C GLU A 157 3.41 -21.08 -1.42
N LYS A 158 2.37 -21.92 -1.45
CA LYS A 158 0.98 -21.46 -1.48
C LYS A 158 0.66 -20.58 -0.27
N ASN A 159 1.17 -20.92 0.92
CA ASN A 159 0.90 -20.12 2.12
C ASN A 159 1.58 -18.75 2.05
N ALA A 160 2.81 -18.69 1.52
CA ALA A 160 3.50 -17.41 1.31
C ALA A 160 2.76 -16.54 0.28
N VAL A 161 2.33 -17.13 -0.84
CA VAL A 161 1.49 -16.44 -1.84
C VAL A 161 0.20 -15.95 -1.19
N ASP A 162 -0.52 -16.79 -0.45
CA ASP A 162 -1.75 -16.39 0.21
C ASP A 162 -1.54 -15.20 1.17
N THR A 163 -0.38 -15.10 1.84
CA THR A 163 -0.05 -13.93 2.69
C THR A 163 0.30 -12.65 1.92
N CYS A 164 0.96 -12.73 0.77
CA CYS A 164 1.25 -11.55 -0.06
C CYS A 164 0.08 -11.16 -0.99
N VAL A 165 -0.94 -12.02 -1.08
CA VAL A 165 -2.20 -11.80 -1.82
C VAL A 165 -3.35 -11.43 -0.87
N ALA A 166 -3.18 -11.56 0.46
CA ALA A 166 -4.24 -11.39 1.46
C ALA A 166 -4.81 -9.96 1.56
N ARG A 167 -5.95 -9.79 0.88
CA ARG A 167 -7.22 -9.14 1.29
C ARG A 167 -7.17 -8.26 2.54
N GLY A 168 -7.11 -6.94 2.34
CA GLY A 168 -7.69 -5.99 3.28
C GLY A 168 -9.22 -6.21 3.42
N PRO A 169 -9.86 -5.69 4.49
CA PRO A 169 -11.30 -5.83 4.72
C PRO A 169 -12.19 -5.14 3.66
N GLY A 170 -11.59 -4.45 2.70
CA GLY A 170 -12.18 -4.00 1.46
C GLY A 170 -11.48 -4.70 0.30
N GLY A 171 -12.21 -5.43 -0.54
CA GLY A 171 -11.65 -5.85 -1.82
C GLY A 171 -11.25 -4.58 -2.58
N PHE A 172 -10.18 -4.57 -3.34
CA PHE A 172 -9.92 -3.42 -4.21
C PHE A 172 -10.38 -3.78 -5.61
N ALA A 173 -10.79 -2.79 -6.37
CA ALA A 173 -11.16 -2.93 -7.76
C ALA A 173 -10.35 -1.98 -8.63
N CYS A 174 -10.06 -2.43 -9.85
CA CYS A 174 -9.66 -1.51 -10.90
C CYS A 174 -10.92 -0.83 -11.42
N GLU A 175 -11.07 0.46 -11.11
CA GLU A 175 -12.23 1.26 -11.45
C GLU A 175 -11.85 2.34 -12.46
N PRO A 176 -12.79 2.81 -13.29
CA PRO A 176 -12.58 3.96 -14.15
C PRO A 176 -12.20 5.20 -13.33
N ILE A 177 -11.21 5.98 -13.81
CA ILE A 177 -10.95 7.34 -13.33
C ILE A 177 -11.57 8.41 -14.25
N ILE A 178 -11.87 8.02 -15.49
CA ILE A 178 -12.60 8.81 -16.48
C ILE A 178 -13.96 8.16 -16.76
N ASP A 179 -14.93 8.97 -17.16
CA ASP A 179 -16.29 8.48 -17.43
C ASP A 179 -16.40 7.89 -18.85
N ASP A 180 -15.66 8.45 -19.81
CA ASP A 180 -15.63 8.00 -21.20
C ASP A 180 -14.20 7.90 -21.73
N CYS A 181 -13.92 6.88 -22.55
CA CYS A 181 -12.62 6.74 -23.20
C CYS A 181 -12.35 7.80 -24.27
N GLU A 182 -13.37 8.54 -24.70
CA GLU A 182 -13.21 9.76 -25.50
C GLU A 182 -12.49 10.89 -24.74
N ASP A 183 -12.42 10.82 -23.41
CA ASP A 183 -11.68 11.80 -22.58
C ASP A 183 -10.15 11.61 -22.67
N LEU A 184 -9.69 10.54 -23.32
CA LEU A 184 -8.26 10.32 -23.61
C LEU A 184 -7.88 10.93 -24.97
N ASP A 185 -6.63 11.40 -25.06
CA ASP A 185 -6.04 11.84 -26.35
C ASP A 185 -6.09 10.76 -27.44
N SER A 186 -6.12 9.48 -27.03
CA SER A 186 -6.32 8.33 -27.91
C SER A 186 -6.73 7.11 -27.10
N CYS A 187 -7.81 6.44 -27.51
CA CYS A 187 -8.27 5.20 -26.88
C CYS A 187 -7.25 4.06 -26.95
N ALA A 188 -6.31 4.10 -27.91
CA ALA A 188 -5.24 3.11 -28.00
C ALA A 188 -4.21 3.20 -26.86
N LEU A 189 -4.23 4.29 -26.09
CA LEU A 189 -3.35 4.49 -24.92
C LEU A 189 -3.84 3.71 -23.69
N SER A 190 -5.10 3.27 -23.70
CA SER A 190 -5.70 2.50 -22.60
C SER A 190 -6.15 1.13 -23.10
N LYS A 191 -5.73 0.09 -22.38
CA LYS A 191 -6.18 -1.28 -22.64
C LYS A 191 -7.67 -1.43 -22.33
N ALA A 192 -8.14 -0.74 -21.27
CA ALA A 192 -9.54 -0.66 -20.89
C ALA A 192 -10.44 0.02 -21.95
N CYS A 193 -9.88 0.83 -22.86
CA CYS A 193 -10.59 1.57 -23.91
C CYS A 193 -10.52 0.97 -25.32
N SER A 194 -9.67 -0.04 -25.51
CA SER A 194 -9.12 -0.41 -26.82
C SER A 194 -10.10 -0.98 -27.86
N GLU A 195 -11.32 -1.37 -27.49
CA GLU A 195 -12.26 -1.99 -28.45
C GLU A 195 -13.28 -1.02 -29.06
N PHE A 196 -13.74 0.04 -28.36
CA PHE A 196 -14.84 0.88 -28.87
C PHE A 196 -14.86 2.35 -28.45
N CYS A 197 -13.79 2.90 -27.84
CA CYS A 197 -13.81 4.26 -27.26
C CYS A 197 -15.09 4.53 -26.46
N SER A 198 -15.54 3.53 -25.70
CA SER A 198 -16.72 3.58 -24.85
C SER A 198 -16.31 3.70 -23.39
N SER A 199 -17.23 3.57 -22.43
CA SER A 199 -16.85 3.54 -21.01
C SER A 199 -15.70 2.56 -20.70
N PRO A 200 -14.72 2.96 -19.85
CA PRO A 200 -13.53 2.14 -19.59
C PRO A 200 -13.86 0.78 -18.93
N ALA A 201 -13.37 -0.30 -19.53
CA ALA A 201 -13.48 -1.65 -18.99
C ALA A 201 -12.32 -2.00 -18.04
N CYS A 202 -12.14 -1.21 -16.97
CA CYS A 202 -10.99 -1.31 -16.06
C CYS A 202 -10.84 -2.67 -15.36
N PHE A 203 -11.93 -3.42 -15.22
CA PHE A 203 -11.91 -4.81 -14.73
C PHE A 203 -11.06 -5.77 -15.59
N ASN A 204 -10.70 -5.39 -16.83
CA ASN A 204 -9.80 -6.17 -17.69
C ASN A 204 -8.33 -6.11 -17.24
N ASN A 205 -7.98 -5.17 -16.37
CA ASN A 205 -6.66 -5.10 -15.75
C ASN A 205 -6.62 -6.05 -14.54
N LYS A 206 -5.79 -7.09 -14.64
CA LYS A 206 -5.85 -8.26 -13.74
C LYS A 206 -5.14 -8.06 -12.42
N ASN A 207 -4.35 -7.00 -12.30
CA ASN A 207 -3.56 -6.68 -11.12
C ASN A 207 -3.44 -5.15 -10.99
N ALA A 208 -2.95 -4.69 -9.83
CA ALA A 208 -2.82 -3.26 -9.55
C ALA A 208 -1.84 -2.55 -10.48
N ALA A 209 -0.74 -3.20 -10.89
CA ALA A 209 0.26 -2.61 -11.78
C ALA A 209 -0.33 -2.35 -13.18
N ASP A 210 -1.03 -3.32 -13.74
CA ASP A 210 -1.76 -3.19 -15.00
C ASP A 210 -2.82 -2.08 -14.90
N CYS A 211 -3.49 -1.95 -13.75
CA CYS A 211 -4.52 -0.94 -13.55
C CYS A 211 -3.96 0.48 -13.44
N ILE A 212 -2.86 0.66 -12.70
CA ILE A 212 -2.20 1.95 -12.51
C ILE A 212 -1.51 2.40 -13.81
N ALA A 213 -0.98 1.46 -14.60
CA ALA A 213 -0.39 1.76 -15.89
C ALA A 213 -1.42 2.13 -16.98
N ASP A 214 -2.71 1.86 -16.74
CA ASP A 214 -3.78 2.17 -17.69
C ASP A 214 -4.35 3.58 -17.40
N PRO A 215 -4.21 4.55 -18.33
CA PRO A 215 -4.58 5.95 -18.08
C PRO A 215 -6.09 6.17 -17.89
N ALA A 216 -6.94 5.20 -18.24
CA ALA A 216 -8.38 5.28 -18.01
C ALA A 216 -8.81 4.75 -16.63
N CYS A 217 -7.88 4.19 -15.86
CA CYS A 217 -8.20 3.41 -14.68
C CYS A 217 -7.47 3.91 -13.44
N ARG A 218 -8.02 3.54 -12.30
CA ARG A 218 -7.40 3.69 -10.99
C ARG A 218 -7.68 2.46 -10.16
N TRP A 219 -6.72 2.12 -9.30
CA TRP A 219 -6.90 1.04 -8.36
C TRP A 219 -7.47 1.60 -7.05
N THR A 220 -8.72 1.28 -6.74
CA THR A 220 -9.45 1.83 -5.58
C THR A 220 -9.65 0.77 -4.49
N PRO A 221 -9.46 1.12 -3.21
CA PRO A 221 -10.00 0.34 -2.11
C PRO A 221 -11.54 0.37 -2.17
N GLN A 222 -12.22 -0.78 -2.08
CA GLN A 222 -13.68 -0.82 -1.86
C GLN A 222 -14.04 -0.78 -0.37
#